data_AF-A0A0S4MMA5-F1
#
_entry.id   AF-A0A0S4MMA5-F1
#
_cell.length_a   1.000
_cell.length_b   1.000
_cell.length_c   1.000
_cell.angle_alpha   90.00
_cell.angle_beta   90.00
_cell.angle_gamma   90.00
#
_symmetry.space_group_name_H-M   'P 1'
#
loop_
_entity.id
_entity.type
_entity.pdbx_description
1 polymer ?
#
loop_
_entity_poly.entity_id
_entity_poly.type
_entity_poly.pdbx_seq_one_letter_code
_entity_poly.pdbx_strand_id
1 'polypeptide(L)'
;MVMQGRFHAYEGYTQQQVTLPVRVMRLMGCAYLFATNAAGSLHQNYDIGDIMVVKDHISMPALAGINPLTGPNDERLGPRFLALSDVYVKELRHLTLQVAEEMGIGKLMHEGVYVCCCGPTYDTPAEARALRLLGADVLGMSTTAETTVAHHAGMRVLALSLVTDCDILDIDQGEKTSHEPRLLTEVTR
;
A
#
# COMPACT_ATOMS: atom_id res chain seq x y z
N MET A 1 15.39 3.78 11.73
CA MET A 1 15.36 4.82 10.68
C MET A 1 13.91 5.14 10.38
N VAL A 2 13.59 6.41 10.07
CA VAL A 2 12.25 6.84 9.62
C VAL A 2 12.43 7.69 8.37
N MET A 3 11.60 7.47 7.36
CA MET A 3 11.48 8.36 6.20
C MET A 3 10.33 9.34 6.45
N GLN A 4 10.65 10.60 6.74
CA GLN A 4 9.64 11.64 6.90
C GLN A 4 9.28 12.23 5.54
N GLY A 5 8.35 11.56 4.86
CA GLY A 5 8.04 11.75 3.45
C GLY A 5 8.60 10.58 2.62
N ARG A 6 7.95 10.29 1.50
CA ARG A 6 8.38 9.26 0.54
C ARG A 6 8.38 9.83 -0.86
N PHE A 7 9.00 9.10 -1.78
CA PHE A 7 8.94 9.38 -3.20
C PHE A 7 7.82 8.56 -3.84
N HIS A 8 7.16 9.13 -4.84
CA HIS A 8 6.16 8.46 -5.64
C HIS A 8 6.56 8.49 -7.11
N ALA A 9 6.21 7.43 -7.84
CA ALA A 9 6.56 7.34 -9.26
C ALA A 9 5.84 8.41 -10.10
N TYR A 10 4.64 8.84 -9.70
CA TYR A 10 3.93 9.94 -10.36
C TYR A 10 4.63 11.30 -10.26
N GLU A 11 5.63 11.44 -9.37
CA GLU A 11 6.49 12.64 -9.30
C GLU A 11 7.59 12.64 -10.38
N GLY A 12 7.63 11.62 -11.24
CA GLY A 12 8.61 11.45 -12.32
C GLY A 12 9.82 10.60 -11.94
N TYR A 13 9.85 10.04 -10.74
CA TYR A 13 10.90 9.12 -10.32
C TYR A 13 10.70 7.73 -10.92
N THR A 14 11.79 7.10 -11.33
CA THR A 14 11.80 5.67 -11.66
C THR A 14 11.52 4.83 -10.41
N GLN A 15 11.00 3.62 -10.58
CA GLN A 15 10.76 2.71 -9.45
C GLN A 15 12.05 2.40 -8.67
N GLN A 16 13.20 2.36 -9.35
CA GLN A 16 14.50 2.19 -8.72
C GLN A 16 14.88 3.40 -7.85
N GLN A 17 14.56 4.62 -8.27
CA GLN A 17 14.77 5.83 -7.45
C GLN A 17 13.84 5.84 -6.24
N VAL A 18 12.55 5.52 -6.43
CA VAL A 18 11.56 5.43 -5.34
C VAL A 18 12.02 4.45 -4.26
N THR A 19 12.58 3.31 -4.66
CA THR A 19 12.92 2.21 -3.75
C THR A 19 14.36 2.19 -3.26
N LEU A 20 15.23 3.09 -3.76
CA LEU A 20 16.61 3.21 -3.31
C LEU A 20 16.75 3.34 -1.78
N PRO A 21 15.93 4.16 -1.08
CA PRO A 21 16.01 4.27 0.37
C PRO A 21 15.84 2.94 1.11
N VAL A 22 15.05 2.00 0.58
CA VAL A 22 14.86 0.67 1.17
C VAL A 22 16.15 -0.15 1.10
N ARG A 23 16.90 -0.05 -0.01
CA ARG A 23 18.23 -0.69 -0.11
C ARG A 23 19.22 -0.08 0.87
N VAL A 24 19.18 1.24 1.04
CA VAL A 24 20.02 1.94 2.03
C VAL A 24 19.68 1.48 3.45
N MET A 25 18.38 1.39 3.80
CA MET A 25 17.92 0.82 5.08
C MET A 25 18.49 -0.57 5.32
N ARG A 26 18.41 -1.45 4.30
CA ARG A 26 18.96 -2.81 4.41
C ARG A 26 20.45 -2.82 4.70
N LEU A 27 21.22 -1.98 4.00
CA LEU A 27 22.67 -1.88 4.16
C LEU A 27 23.07 -1.31 5.53
N MET A 28 22.21 -0.48 6.13
CA MET A 28 22.36 -0.02 7.51
C MET A 28 21.94 -1.06 8.55
N GLY A 29 21.56 -2.27 8.14
CA GLY A 29 21.21 -3.37 9.03
C GLY A 29 19.75 -3.42 9.46
N CYS A 30 18.84 -2.64 8.84
CA CYS A 30 17.42 -2.79 9.10
C CYS A 30 16.94 -4.17 8.61
N ALA A 31 16.33 -4.94 9.51
CA ALA A 31 15.76 -6.26 9.23
C ALA A 31 14.24 -6.22 8.93
N TYR A 32 13.58 -5.10 9.25
CA TYR A 32 12.14 -4.92 9.12
C TYR A 32 11.85 -3.67 8.30
N LEU A 33 10.81 -3.74 7.46
CA LEU A 33 10.18 -2.57 6.85
C LEU A 33 8.74 -2.48 7.33
N PHE A 34 8.41 -1.36 7.98
CA PHE A 34 7.04 -0.97 8.29
C PHE A 34 6.63 0.12 7.30
N ALA A 35 5.74 -0.22 6.37
CA ALA A 35 5.20 0.73 5.41
C ALA A 35 3.80 1.20 5.85
N THR A 36 3.52 2.48 5.72
CA THR A 36 2.16 3.03 5.92
C THR A 36 1.72 3.69 4.62
N ASN A 37 0.43 3.89 4.36
CA ASN A 37 -0.05 4.75 3.28
C ASN A 37 -1.46 5.28 3.58
N ALA A 38 -1.86 6.30 2.85
CA ALA A 38 -3.26 6.65 2.68
C ALA A 38 -3.81 5.88 1.46
N ALA A 39 -5.06 5.45 1.54
CA ALA A 39 -5.73 4.69 0.50
C ALA A 39 -7.22 5.04 0.40
N GLY A 40 -7.75 4.98 -0.82
CA GLY A 40 -9.19 4.99 -1.08
C GLY A 40 -9.77 3.60 -0.85
N SER A 41 -10.94 3.53 -0.21
CA SER A 41 -11.63 2.25 -0.03
C SER A 41 -12.43 1.85 -1.27
N LEU A 42 -12.16 0.64 -1.78
CA LEU A 42 -13.00 -0.05 -2.77
C LEU A 42 -14.06 -0.94 -2.09
N HIS A 43 -13.90 -1.18 -0.78
CA HIS A 43 -14.73 -2.05 0.02
C HIS A 43 -15.83 -1.26 0.74
N GLN A 44 -17.09 -1.64 0.53
CA GLN A 44 -18.26 -0.90 1.04
C GLN A 44 -18.42 -0.91 2.57
N ASN A 45 -17.71 -1.81 3.27
CA ASN A 45 -17.78 -1.91 4.72
C ASN A 45 -16.59 -1.25 5.43
N TYR A 46 -15.74 -0.52 4.71
CA TYR A 46 -14.66 0.24 5.33
C TYR A 46 -15.07 1.71 5.37
N ASP A 47 -14.84 2.33 6.51
CA ASP A 47 -15.14 3.73 6.75
C ASP A 47 -13.86 4.56 6.76
N ILE A 48 -14.00 5.87 6.52
CA ILE A 48 -12.88 6.81 6.63
C ILE A 48 -12.35 6.78 8.07
N GLY A 49 -11.04 6.59 8.22
CA GLY A 49 -10.36 6.43 9.51
C GLY A 49 -10.06 4.98 9.87
N ASP A 50 -10.63 4.01 9.16
CA ASP A 50 -10.27 2.61 9.32
C ASP A 50 -8.83 2.33 8.87
N ILE A 51 -8.21 1.31 9.46
CA ILE A 51 -6.86 0.87 9.15
C ILE A 51 -6.90 -0.56 8.62
N MET A 52 -6.43 -0.76 7.39
CA MET A 52 -6.30 -2.07 6.79
C MET A 52 -4.86 -2.58 6.92
N VAL A 53 -4.70 -3.74 7.55
CA VAL A 53 -3.47 -4.55 7.48
C VAL A 53 -3.39 -5.18 6.10
N VAL A 54 -2.33 -4.89 5.35
CA VAL A 54 -2.15 -5.43 4.00
C VAL A 54 -1.70 -6.89 4.10
N LYS A 55 -2.54 -7.83 3.64
CA LYS A 55 -2.21 -9.26 3.56
C LYS A 55 -1.63 -9.68 2.22
N ASP A 56 -2.00 -8.96 1.16
CA ASP A 56 -1.55 -9.21 -0.21
C ASP A 56 -1.65 -7.92 -1.04
N HIS A 57 -1.09 -7.91 -2.25
CA HIS A 57 -1.22 -6.78 -3.14
C HIS A 57 -1.42 -7.15 -4.62
N ILE A 58 -2.04 -6.24 -5.35
CA ILE A 58 -2.03 -6.22 -6.81
C ILE A 58 -1.23 -4.99 -7.25
N SER A 59 -0.14 -5.18 -8.01
CA SER A 59 0.67 -4.07 -8.52
C SER A 59 0.41 -3.88 -10.01
N MET A 60 -0.49 -2.95 -10.36
CA MET A 60 -0.79 -2.62 -11.76
C MET A 60 0.47 -2.17 -12.53
N PRO A 61 1.38 -1.33 -11.97
CA PRO A 61 2.64 -0.99 -12.63
C PRO A 61 3.50 -2.23 -12.93
N ALA A 62 3.62 -3.16 -11.97
CA ALA A 62 4.43 -4.36 -12.16
C ALA A 62 3.85 -5.30 -13.23
N LEU A 63 2.52 -5.45 -13.29
CA LEU A 63 1.84 -6.21 -14.35
C LEU A 63 2.07 -5.61 -15.74
N ALA A 64 2.28 -4.29 -15.82
CA ALA A 64 2.64 -3.57 -17.05
C ALA A 64 4.16 -3.51 -17.31
N GLY A 65 4.98 -4.21 -16.52
CA GLY A 65 6.45 -4.27 -16.68
C GLY A 65 7.24 -3.18 -15.95
N ILE A 66 6.56 -2.26 -15.26
CA ILE A 66 7.17 -1.18 -14.45
C ILE A 66 7.41 -1.70 -13.03
N ASN A 67 8.37 -2.63 -12.90
CA ASN A 67 8.76 -3.25 -11.64
C ASN A 67 10.13 -2.70 -11.16
N PRO A 68 10.33 -2.39 -9.86
CA PRO A 68 11.62 -1.91 -9.35
C PRO A 68 12.79 -2.89 -9.55
N LEU A 69 12.51 -4.18 -9.79
CA LEU A 69 13.49 -5.23 -10.04
C LEU A 69 13.78 -5.44 -11.54
N THR A 70 13.12 -4.68 -12.43
CA THR A 70 13.45 -4.68 -13.86
C THR A 70 14.85 -4.10 -14.07
N GLY A 71 15.67 -4.79 -14.88
CA GLY A 71 17.08 -4.46 -15.12
C GLY A 71 18.03 -5.60 -14.72
N PRO A 72 19.35 -5.37 -14.68
CA PRO A 72 20.32 -6.34 -14.14
C PRO A 72 20.07 -6.64 -12.66
N ASN A 73 20.24 -7.90 -12.24
CA ASN A 73 20.13 -8.28 -10.83
C ASN A 73 21.49 -8.25 -10.13
N ASP A 74 21.53 -7.72 -8.92
CA ASP A 74 22.67 -7.83 -8.01
C ASP A 74 22.38 -8.89 -6.95
N GLU A 75 23.06 -10.04 -7.06
CA GLU A 75 22.83 -11.20 -6.18
C GLU A 75 23.13 -10.90 -4.70
N ARG A 76 23.94 -9.86 -4.41
CA ARG A 76 24.19 -9.42 -3.03
C ARG A 76 22.95 -8.83 -2.37
N LEU A 77 22.00 -8.36 -3.18
CA LEU A 77 20.77 -7.72 -2.74
C LEU A 77 19.57 -8.67 -2.73
N GLY A 78 19.67 -9.83 -3.36
CA GLY A 78 18.61 -10.87 -3.40
C GLY A 78 18.51 -11.62 -4.74
N PRO A 79 17.54 -12.54 -4.85
CA PRO A 79 17.44 -13.47 -5.96
C PRO A 79 16.87 -12.82 -7.22
N ARG A 80 17.30 -13.29 -8.40
CA ARG A 80 16.78 -12.81 -9.69
C ARG A 80 15.28 -13.01 -9.85
N PHE A 81 14.78 -14.17 -9.43
CA PHE A 81 13.38 -14.55 -9.49
C PHE A 81 12.87 -14.71 -8.07
N LEU A 82 12.10 -13.73 -7.63
CA LEU A 82 11.59 -13.61 -6.26
C LEU A 82 10.15 -14.09 -6.21
N ALA A 83 9.84 -15.02 -5.31
CA ALA A 83 8.45 -15.34 -4.97
C ALA A 83 7.87 -14.18 -4.14
N LEU A 84 6.61 -13.80 -4.38
CA LEU A 84 5.95 -12.72 -3.64
C LEU A 84 4.81 -13.21 -2.72
N SER A 85 4.63 -14.53 -2.61
CA SER A 85 3.54 -15.16 -1.84
C SER A 85 3.59 -14.89 -0.34
N ASP A 86 4.70 -14.40 0.18
CA ASP A 86 4.96 -14.16 1.60
C ASP A 86 5.61 -12.79 1.85
N VAL A 87 5.38 -11.81 0.97
CA VAL A 87 5.86 -10.43 1.16
C VAL A 87 5.42 -9.90 2.52
N TYR A 88 4.13 -10.01 2.84
CA TYR A 88 3.54 -9.51 4.08
C TYR A 88 3.51 -10.59 5.15
N VAL A 89 4.39 -10.45 6.15
CA VAL A 89 4.71 -11.49 7.12
C VAL A 89 3.52 -11.79 8.02
N LYS A 90 3.00 -13.02 7.95
CA LYS A 90 1.80 -13.47 8.66
C LYS A 90 1.85 -13.20 10.16
N GLU A 91 2.99 -13.46 10.81
CA GLU A 91 3.13 -13.24 12.26
C GLU A 91 3.04 -11.75 12.61
N LEU A 92 3.57 -10.85 11.76
CA LEU A 92 3.49 -9.41 11.98
C LEU A 92 2.06 -8.90 11.79
N ARG A 93 1.32 -9.45 10.82
CA ARG A 93 -0.10 -9.12 10.60
C ARG A 93 -0.94 -9.51 11.80
N HIS A 94 -0.82 -10.76 12.26
CA HIS A 94 -1.54 -11.25 13.44
C HIS A 94 -1.20 -10.46 14.70
N LEU A 95 0.09 -10.18 14.94
CA LEU A 95 0.51 -9.38 16.08
C LEU A 95 -0.09 -7.98 16.04
N THR A 96 -0.18 -7.37 14.85
CA THR A 96 -0.77 -6.03 14.69
C THR A 96 -2.26 -6.02 15.05
N LEU A 97 -3.01 -7.01 14.56
CA LEU A 97 -4.43 -7.15 14.90
C LEU A 97 -4.63 -7.41 16.40
N GLN A 98 -3.80 -8.26 17.01
CA GLN A 98 -3.85 -8.51 18.45
C GLN A 98 -3.59 -7.24 19.26
N VAL A 99 -2.55 -6.48 18.92
CA VAL A 99 -2.23 -5.22 19.61
C VAL A 99 -3.39 -4.22 19.47
N ALA A 100 -4.04 -4.17 18.31
CA ALA A 100 -5.20 -3.30 18.11
C ALA A 100 -6.40 -3.68 19.00
N GLU A 101 -6.66 -4.96 19.21
CA GLU A 101 -7.67 -5.44 20.17
C GLU A 101 -7.30 -5.04 21.61
N GLU A 102 -6.04 -5.23 22.01
CA GLU A 102 -5.54 -4.83 23.34
C GLU A 102 -5.66 -3.32 23.58
N MET A 103 -5.52 -2.51 22.51
CA MET A 103 -5.67 -1.06 22.55
C MET A 103 -7.14 -0.60 22.45
N GLY A 104 -8.10 -1.51 22.25
CA GLY A 104 -9.52 -1.18 22.10
C GLY A 104 -9.89 -0.53 20.76
N ILE A 105 -9.00 -0.61 19.76
CA ILE A 105 -9.23 -0.09 18.41
C ILE A 105 -9.48 -1.20 17.37
N GLY A 106 -9.62 -2.45 17.80
CA GLY A 106 -9.83 -3.61 16.92
C GLY A 106 -11.01 -3.46 15.93
N LYS A 107 -12.05 -2.71 16.31
CA LYS A 107 -13.19 -2.40 15.44
C LYS A 107 -12.85 -1.55 14.20
N LEU A 108 -11.76 -0.79 14.25
CA LEU A 108 -11.27 0.02 13.13
C LEU A 108 -10.30 -0.75 12.24
N MET A 109 -9.97 -2.00 12.59
CA MET A 109 -8.96 -2.78 11.90
C MET A 109 -9.59 -3.74 10.90
N HIS A 110 -9.02 -3.75 9.70
CA HIS A 110 -9.34 -4.73 8.67
C HIS A 110 -8.10 -5.46 8.19
N GLU A 111 -8.28 -6.52 7.41
CA GLU A 111 -7.18 -7.22 6.75
C GLU A 111 -7.52 -7.58 5.30
N GLY A 112 -6.77 -7.01 4.35
CA GLY A 112 -7.19 -6.99 2.95
C GLY A 112 -6.07 -6.84 1.91
N VAL A 113 -6.49 -6.81 0.65
CA VAL A 113 -5.65 -6.71 -0.54
C VAL A 113 -5.53 -5.25 -0.95
N TYR A 114 -4.29 -4.75 -1.01
CA TYR A 114 -3.99 -3.40 -1.49
C TYR A 114 -3.72 -3.43 -3.00
N VAL A 115 -4.36 -2.57 -3.79
CA VAL A 115 -3.99 -2.36 -5.19
C VAL A 115 -3.18 -1.08 -5.35
N CYS A 116 -2.05 -1.18 -6.05
CA CYS A 116 -1.25 -0.03 -6.45
C CYS A 116 -1.56 0.34 -7.90
N CYS A 117 -1.94 1.59 -8.11
CA CYS A 117 -2.03 2.25 -9.40
C CYS A 117 -0.88 3.25 -9.57
N CYS A 118 -0.65 3.75 -10.79
CA CYS A 118 0.41 4.72 -11.05
C CYS A 118 0.09 6.12 -10.50
N GLY A 119 -1.18 6.54 -10.54
CA GLY A 119 -1.56 7.95 -10.31
C GLY A 119 -1.07 8.89 -11.42
N PRO A 120 -1.10 10.23 -11.23
CA PRO A 120 -1.59 10.93 -10.05
C PRO A 120 -3.11 11.15 -10.05
N THR A 121 -3.80 10.77 -11.12
CA THR A 121 -5.27 10.83 -11.16
C THR A 121 -5.85 9.81 -10.20
N TYR A 122 -6.89 10.19 -9.46
CA TYR A 122 -7.81 9.22 -8.87
C TYR A 122 -8.47 8.39 -9.97
N ASP A 123 -8.95 7.23 -9.60
CA ASP A 123 -9.64 6.31 -10.49
C ASP A 123 -11.02 6.86 -10.93
N THR A 124 -11.42 6.42 -12.11
CA THR A 124 -12.80 6.51 -12.54
C THR A 124 -13.66 5.45 -11.83
N PRO A 125 -14.98 5.65 -11.71
CA PRO A 125 -15.86 4.62 -11.14
C PRO A 125 -15.78 3.27 -11.86
N ALA A 126 -15.46 3.25 -13.15
CA ALA A 126 -15.26 2.01 -13.89
C ALA A 126 -13.98 1.28 -13.48
N GLU A 127 -12.88 2.02 -13.26
CA GLU A 127 -11.62 1.47 -12.75
C GLU A 127 -11.80 0.96 -11.31
N ALA A 128 -12.44 1.73 -10.42
CA ALA A 128 -12.77 1.29 -9.07
C ALA A 128 -13.52 -0.05 -9.05
N ARG A 129 -14.60 -0.15 -9.84
CA ARG A 129 -15.38 -1.39 -9.96
C ARG A 129 -14.55 -2.54 -10.52
N ALA A 130 -13.70 -2.28 -11.52
CA ALA A 130 -12.84 -3.31 -12.10
C ALA A 130 -11.82 -3.83 -11.08
N LEU A 131 -11.18 -2.94 -10.33
CA LEU A 131 -10.19 -3.32 -9.31
C LEU A 131 -10.84 -4.05 -8.12
N ARG A 132 -12.05 -3.65 -7.73
CA ARG A 132 -12.86 -4.41 -6.76
C ARG A 132 -13.19 -5.82 -7.27
N LEU A 133 -13.55 -5.97 -8.54
CA LEU A 133 -13.80 -7.29 -9.15
C LEU A 133 -12.54 -8.17 -9.20
N LEU A 134 -11.35 -7.56 -9.29
CA LEU A 134 -10.07 -8.27 -9.17
C LEU A 134 -9.72 -8.66 -7.73
N GLY A 135 -10.55 -8.27 -6.75
CA GLY A 135 -10.40 -8.65 -5.35
C GLY A 135 -9.59 -7.66 -4.51
N ALA A 136 -9.41 -6.41 -4.96
CA ALA A 136 -8.80 -5.36 -4.16
C ALA A 136 -9.80 -4.79 -3.13
N ASP A 137 -9.31 -4.52 -1.92
CA ASP A 137 -10.09 -3.93 -0.82
C ASP A 137 -9.85 -2.42 -0.71
N VAL A 138 -8.61 -1.97 -0.92
CA VAL A 138 -8.24 -0.54 -0.94
C VAL A 138 -7.26 -0.25 -2.08
N LEU A 139 -7.26 1.00 -2.54
CA LEU A 139 -6.45 1.50 -3.64
C LEU A 139 -5.49 2.59 -3.19
N GLY A 140 -4.26 2.56 -3.70
CA GLY A 140 -3.32 3.66 -3.52
C GLY A 140 -2.28 3.74 -4.64
N MET A 141 -1.30 4.62 -4.47
CA MET A 141 -0.33 4.98 -5.51
C MET A 141 1.14 4.78 -5.08
N SER A 142 1.37 4.00 -4.00
CA SER A 142 2.69 3.76 -3.42
C SER A 142 2.84 2.34 -2.87
N THR A 143 3.84 2.11 -2.02
CA THR A 143 4.00 0.93 -1.14
C THR A 143 4.46 -0.33 -1.85
N THR A 144 3.80 -0.78 -2.92
CA THR A 144 4.10 -2.10 -3.53
C THR A 144 5.54 -2.23 -4.03
N ALA A 145 6.12 -1.15 -4.55
CA ALA A 145 7.52 -1.16 -4.99
C ALA A 145 8.47 -1.28 -3.80
N GLU A 146 8.24 -0.53 -2.73
CA GLU A 146 9.07 -0.52 -1.52
C GLU A 146 9.01 -1.86 -0.80
N THR A 147 7.82 -2.44 -0.66
CA THR A 147 7.62 -3.75 -0.01
C THR A 147 8.23 -4.88 -0.82
N THR A 148 8.11 -4.85 -2.15
CA THR A 148 8.77 -5.80 -3.05
C THR A 148 10.30 -5.73 -2.91
N VAL A 149 10.87 -4.52 -2.88
CA VAL A 149 12.33 -4.35 -2.75
C VAL A 149 12.84 -4.75 -1.36
N ALA A 150 12.06 -4.48 -0.30
CA ALA A 150 12.38 -4.94 1.05
C ALA A 150 12.37 -6.46 1.14
N HIS A 151 11.34 -7.11 0.59
CA HIS A 151 11.24 -8.56 0.55
C HIS A 151 12.38 -9.18 -0.26
N HIS A 152 12.72 -8.62 -1.43
CA HIS A 152 13.90 -9.02 -2.19
C HIS A 152 15.18 -8.93 -1.36
N ALA A 153 15.29 -7.93 -0.50
CA ALA A 153 16.43 -7.70 0.39
C ALA A 153 16.46 -8.63 1.63
N GLY A 154 15.49 -9.53 1.76
CA GLY A 154 15.32 -10.41 2.92
C GLY A 154 14.81 -9.69 4.16
N MET A 155 14.20 -8.51 4.03
CA MET A 155 13.57 -7.80 5.14
C MET A 155 12.16 -8.36 5.39
N ARG A 156 11.75 -8.38 6.65
CA ARG A 156 10.39 -8.73 7.06
C ARG A 156 9.48 -7.51 6.92
N VAL A 157 8.40 -7.64 6.15
CA VAL A 157 7.52 -6.51 5.82
C VAL A 157 6.19 -6.59 6.54
N LEU A 158 5.75 -5.46 7.08
CA LEU A 158 4.37 -5.16 7.46
C LEU A 158 3.95 -3.88 6.74
N ALA A 159 2.75 -3.85 6.18
CA ALA A 159 2.19 -2.64 5.59
C ALA A 159 0.78 -2.36 6.12
N LEU A 160 0.49 -1.09 6.37
CA LEU A 160 -0.80 -0.59 6.87
C LEU A 160 -1.32 0.51 5.96
N SER A 161 -2.60 0.44 5.62
CA SER A 161 -3.30 1.46 4.84
C SER A 161 -4.33 2.16 5.72
N LEU A 162 -4.25 3.47 5.83
CA LEU A 162 -5.31 4.29 6.42
C LEU A 162 -6.33 4.62 5.33
N VAL A 163 -7.59 4.30 5.55
CA VAL A 163 -8.68 4.70 4.66
C VAL A 163 -8.93 6.20 4.83
N THR A 164 -8.66 6.97 3.79
CA THR A 164 -8.80 8.44 3.80
C THR A 164 -10.01 8.95 3.04
N ASP A 165 -10.57 8.09 2.21
CA ASP A 165 -11.69 8.35 1.32
C ASP A 165 -12.31 7.01 0.88
N CYS A 166 -13.52 7.06 0.34
CA CYS A 166 -14.20 5.92 -0.24
C CYS A 166 -14.40 6.17 -1.73
N ASP A 167 -13.98 5.23 -2.55
CA ASP A 167 -14.02 5.40 -4.00
C ASP A 167 -15.45 5.40 -4.52
N ILE A 168 -15.66 6.27 -5.50
CA ILE A 168 -16.98 6.48 -6.10
C ILE A 168 -17.23 5.36 -7.09
N LEU A 169 -18.18 4.48 -6.77
CA LEU A 169 -18.50 3.34 -7.62
C LEU A 169 -19.59 3.63 -8.66
N ASP A 170 -20.27 4.77 -8.57
CA ASP A 170 -21.32 5.20 -9.48
C ASP A 170 -21.04 6.63 -9.98
N ILE A 171 -20.97 6.78 -11.31
CA ILE A 171 -20.64 8.06 -11.95
C ILE A 171 -21.72 9.11 -11.72
N ASP A 172 -22.96 8.69 -11.47
CA ASP A 172 -24.10 9.58 -11.30
C ASP A 172 -24.31 10.04 -9.85
N GLN A 173 -23.45 9.61 -8.90
CA GLN A 173 -23.50 10.08 -7.50
C GLN A 173 -23.12 11.57 -7.33
N GLY A 174 -22.46 12.18 -8.32
CA GLY A 174 -22.13 13.61 -8.32
C GLY A 174 -21.02 14.03 -7.34
N GLU A 175 -20.48 13.10 -6.54
CA GLU A 175 -19.32 13.33 -5.70
C GLU A 175 -18.02 13.34 -6.52
N LYS A 176 -16.94 13.88 -5.94
CA LYS A 176 -15.59 13.77 -6.49
C LYS A 176 -14.61 13.40 -5.37
N THR A 177 -13.65 12.55 -5.71
CA THR A 177 -12.49 12.28 -4.86
C THR A 177 -11.57 13.49 -4.89
N SER A 178 -11.02 13.88 -3.73
CA SER A 178 -10.13 15.02 -3.59
C SER A 178 -9.01 14.71 -2.60
N HIS A 179 -7.88 15.41 -2.76
CA HIS A 179 -6.74 15.30 -1.86
C HIS A 179 -6.96 16.07 -0.54
N GLU A 180 -7.94 16.98 -0.50
CA GLU A 180 -8.31 17.62 0.75
C GLU A 180 -8.95 16.58 1.68
N PRO A 181 -8.42 16.40 2.91
CA PRO A 181 -8.96 15.39 3.81
C PRO A 181 -10.44 15.67 4.08
N ARG A 182 -11.31 14.69 3.79
CA ARG A 182 -12.70 14.69 4.28
C ARG A 182 -12.75 14.62 5.82
N LEU A 183 -11.65 14.22 6.45
CA LEU A 183 -11.41 14.25 7.89
C LEU A 183 -11.27 15.69 8.38
N LEU A 184 -12.39 16.38 8.67
CA LEU A 184 -12.50 17.39 9.74
C LEU A 184 -13.92 17.95 9.97
N THR A 185 -14.94 17.60 9.18
CA THR A 185 -16.29 18.21 9.34
C THR A 185 -17.32 17.40 10.13
N GLU A 186 -17.10 16.10 10.39
CA GLU A 186 -18.17 15.25 10.97
C GLU A 186 -17.83 14.51 12.27
N VAL A 187 -16.57 14.53 12.74
CA VAL A 187 -16.16 13.84 13.99
C VAL A 187 -16.25 14.75 15.23
N THR A 188 -16.77 15.97 15.09
CA THR A 188 -16.97 16.95 16.19
C THR A 188 -18.43 17.34 16.42
N ARG A 189 -19.38 16.42 16.21
CA ARG A 189 -20.76 16.58 16.67
C ARG A 189 -21.22 15.43 17.55
#